data_AF-A0A9W8D3G2-F1
#
_entry.id   AF-A0A9W8D3G2-F1
#
_cell.length_a   1.000
_cell.length_b   1.000
_cell.length_c   1.000
_cell.angle_alpha   90.00
_cell.angle_beta   90.00
_cell.angle_gamma   90.00
#
_symmetry.space_group_name_H-M   'P 1'
#
loop_
_entity.id
_entity.type
_entity.pdbx_description
1 polymer ?
#
loop_
_entity_poly.entity_id
_entity_poly.type
_entity_poly.pdbx_seq_one_letter_code
_entity_poly.pdbx_strand_id
1 'polypeptide(L)'
;FPQRNYSPKRLEGRLRRVLSEAHVKVNAKDWKSTSLAEKETKLKVLSGVIMHMKLRVPSRMLNNVHTVGDLLQELSEKPQSKDAGHPVAAFYAEKASELPSNMKFEPFVKGSRSIHARN
;
A
#
# COMPACT_ATOMS: atom_id res chain seq x y z
N PHE A 1 12.81 3.56 4.39
CA PHE A 1 12.10 3.77 3.10
C PHE A 1 11.19 4.98 3.25
N PRO A 2 11.16 5.92 2.30
CA PRO A 2 10.28 7.09 2.36
C PRO A 2 8.81 6.68 2.47
N GLN A 3 8.01 7.47 3.18
CA GLN A 3 6.56 7.24 3.26
C GLN A 3 5.93 7.36 1.86
N ARG A 4 4.98 6.45 1.55
CA ARG A 4 4.17 6.44 0.32
C ARG A 4 3.20 7.64 0.34
N ASN A 5 3.72 8.84 0.18
CA ASN A 5 2.95 10.08 0.18
C ASN A 5 2.99 10.73 -1.20
N TYR A 6 2.62 9.96 -2.23
CA TYR A 6 2.49 10.46 -3.58
C TYR A 6 1.03 10.85 -3.83
N SER A 7 0.81 12.06 -4.34
CA SER A 7 -0.48 12.36 -4.97
C SER A 7 -0.66 11.46 -6.22
N PRO A 8 -1.89 11.04 -6.56
CA PRO A 8 -2.13 10.15 -7.70
C PRO A 8 -1.48 10.63 -8.99
N LYS A 9 -1.57 11.95 -9.29
CA LYS A 9 -0.95 12.56 -10.47
C LYS A 9 0.59 12.44 -10.49
N ARG A 10 1.25 12.61 -9.34
CA ARG A 10 2.71 12.45 -9.24
C ARG A 10 3.12 10.98 -9.41
N LEU A 11 2.31 10.06 -8.90
CA LEU A 11 2.55 8.63 -9.03
C LEU A 11 2.46 8.20 -10.50
N GLU A 12 1.41 8.62 -11.21
CA GLU A 12 1.23 8.37 -12.64
C GLU A 12 2.40 8.89 -13.48
N GLY A 13 2.83 10.14 -13.25
CA GLY A 13 3.95 10.73 -13.98
C GLY A 13 5.27 9.98 -13.79
N ARG A 14 5.55 9.53 -12.55
CA ARG A 14 6.75 8.72 -12.27
C ARG A 14 6.67 7.32 -12.89
N LEU A 15 5.49 6.69 -12.85
CA LEU A 15 5.31 5.37 -13.41
C LEU A 15 5.49 5.38 -14.93
N ARG A 16 4.98 6.41 -15.62
CA ARG A 16 5.19 6.60 -17.06
C ARG A 16 6.67 6.74 -17.40
N ARG A 17 7.44 7.46 -16.58
CA ARG A 17 8.89 7.56 -16.75
C ARG A 17 9.57 6.20 -16.62
N VAL A 18 9.21 5.42 -15.60
CA VAL A 18 9.73 4.04 -15.43
C VAL A 18 9.41 3.16 -16.63
N LEU A 19 8.19 3.24 -17.17
CA LEU A 19 7.80 2.48 -18.37
C LEU A 19 8.61 2.89 -19.60
N SER A 20 8.89 4.18 -19.76
CA SER A 20 9.73 4.66 -20.87
C SER A 20 11.19 4.22 -20.75
N GLU A 21 11.77 4.26 -19.54
CA GLU A 21 13.15 3.83 -19.28
C GLU A 21 13.29 2.30 -19.39
N ALA A 22 12.24 1.55 -19.06
CA ALA A 22 12.19 0.09 -19.22
C ALA A 22 11.88 -0.36 -20.67
N HIS A 23 11.74 0.58 -21.62
CA HIS A 23 11.42 0.31 -23.03
C HIS A 23 10.17 -0.55 -23.24
N VAL A 24 9.16 -0.38 -22.38
CA VAL A 24 7.90 -1.15 -22.48
C VAL A 24 7.04 -0.57 -23.60
N LYS A 25 6.54 -1.44 -24.49
CA LYS A 25 5.53 -1.04 -25.48
C LYS A 25 4.21 -0.74 -24.79
N VAL A 26 3.92 0.54 -24.62
CA VAL A 26 2.71 1.03 -23.96
C VAL A 26 1.52 0.93 -24.92
N ASN A 27 0.36 0.52 -24.40
CA ASN A 27 -0.88 0.57 -25.18
C ASN A 27 -1.27 2.04 -25.44
N ALA A 28 -1.37 2.41 -26.73
CA ALA A 28 -1.65 3.78 -27.16
C ALA A 28 -3.04 4.29 -26.76
N LYS A 29 -4.03 3.39 -26.60
CA LYS A 29 -5.40 3.76 -26.24
C LYS A 29 -5.57 3.98 -24.75
N ASP A 30 -4.97 3.11 -23.95
CA ASP A 30 -4.92 3.24 -22.49
C ASP A 30 -3.65 2.61 -21.93
N TRP A 31 -2.70 3.45 -21.52
CA TRP A 31 -1.43 3.02 -20.95
C TRP A 31 -1.58 2.20 -19.67
N LYS A 32 -2.68 2.36 -18.91
CA LYS A 32 -2.93 1.58 -17.68
C LYS A 32 -3.24 0.11 -17.99
N SER A 33 -3.82 -0.16 -19.15
CA SER A 33 -4.08 -1.53 -19.62
C SER A 33 -2.84 -2.26 -20.16
N THR A 34 -1.67 -1.61 -20.15
CA THR A 34 -0.43 -2.24 -20.63
C THR A 34 -0.10 -3.48 -19.79
N SER A 35 0.09 -4.60 -20.46
CA SER A 35 0.40 -5.88 -19.82
C SER A 35 1.83 -5.91 -19.27
N LEU A 36 1.95 -6.37 -18.03
CA LEU A 36 3.19 -6.69 -17.33
C LEU A 36 3.30 -8.20 -17.07
N ALA A 37 2.60 -9.03 -17.85
CA ALA A 37 2.59 -10.49 -17.64
C ALA A 37 3.96 -11.14 -17.91
N GLU A 38 4.74 -10.58 -18.83
CA GLU A 38 6.06 -11.07 -19.18
C GLU A 38 7.06 -10.85 -18.02
N LYS A 39 7.75 -11.91 -17.60
CA LYS A 39 8.60 -11.92 -16.40
C LYS A 39 9.73 -10.90 -16.46
N GLU A 40 10.42 -10.79 -17.59
CA GLU A 40 11.53 -9.84 -17.76
C GLU A 40 11.04 -8.39 -17.69
N THR A 41 9.97 -8.09 -18.41
CA THR A 41 9.32 -6.77 -18.43
C THR A 41 8.81 -6.39 -17.04
N LYS A 42 8.17 -7.32 -16.34
CA LYS A 42 7.72 -7.12 -14.94
C LYS A 42 8.88 -6.79 -14.01
N LEU A 43 9.97 -7.56 -14.08
CA LEU A 43 11.14 -7.32 -13.25
C LEU A 43 11.81 -5.97 -13.55
N LYS A 44 11.95 -5.59 -14.82
CA LYS A 44 12.50 -4.29 -15.23
C LYS A 44 11.65 -3.11 -14.70
N VAL A 45 10.33 -3.23 -14.78
CA VAL A 45 9.43 -2.16 -14.30
C VAL A 45 9.49 -2.08 -12.77
N LEU A 46 9.43 -3.20 -12.06
CA LEU A 46 9.47 -3.21 -10.59
C LEU A 46 10.83 -2.76 -10.05
N SER A 47 11.94 -3.10 -10.70
CA SER A 47 13.27 -2.59 -10.33
C SER A 47 13.36 -1.08 -10.56
N GLY A 48 12.79 -0.57 -11.66
CA GLY A 48 12.68 0.86 -11.91
C GLY A 48 11.84 1.58 -10.85
N VAL A 49 10.74 0.98 -10.37
CA VAL A 49 9.96 1.53 -9.25
C VAL A 49 10.81 1.64 -7.98
N ILE A 50 11.63 0.65 -7.67
CA ILE A 50 12.53 0.67 -6.50
C ILE A 50 13.58 1.78 -6.66
N MET A 51 14.23 1.87 -7.83
CA MET A 51 15.32 2.83 -8.07
C MET A 51 14.81 4.28 -8.14
N HIS A 52 13.78 4.54 -8.94
CA HIS A 52 13.33 5.91 -9.24
C HIS A 52 12.32 6.45 -8.22
N MET A 53 11.47 5.58 -7.66
CA MET A 53 10.44 6.00 -6.71
C MET A 53 10.85 5.75 -5.25
N LYS A 54 11.96 5.01 -5.02
CA LYS A 54 12.42 4.59 -3.69
C LYS A 54 11.33 3.87 -2.89
N LEU A 55 10.42 3.20 -3.60
CA LEU A 55 9.30 2.47 -3.02
C LEU A 55 9.65 1.01 -2.84
N ARG A 56 9.25 0.45 -1.70
CA ARG A 56 9.36 -0.99 -1.47
C ARG A 56 8.28 -1.73 -2.27
N VAL A 57 8.72 -2.74 -3.02
CA VAL A 57 7.86 -3.72 -3.70
C VAL A 57 7.79 -4.97 -2.82
N PRO A 58 6.69 -5.21 -2.08
CA PRO A 58 6.46 -6.48 -1.37
C PRO A 58 6.29 -7.65 -2.35
N SER A 59 6.63 -8.86 -1.89
CA SER A 59 6.54 -10.09 -2.70
C SER A 59 5.14 -10.33 -3.27
N ARG A 60 4.08 -9.87 -2.57
CA ARG A 60 2.70 -9.96 -3.07
C ARG A 60 2.51 -9.31 -4.44
N MET A 61 3.21 -8.20 -4.70
CA MET A 61 3.09 -7.46 -5.96
C MET A 61 3.67 -8.24 -7.14
N LEU A 62 4.61 -9.17 -6.91
CA LEU A 62 5.16 -10.00 -7.99
C LEU A 62 4.07 -10.91 -8.61
N ASN A 63 3.18 -11.39 -7.76
CA ASN A 63 2.09 -12.30 -8.14
C ASN A 63 0.85 -11.54 -8.59
N ASN A 64 0.47 -10.45 -7.89
CA ASN A 64 -0.80 -9.77 -8.09
C ASN A 64 -0.80 -8.73 -9.22
N VAL A 65 0.37 -8.25 -9.65
CA VAL A 65 0.46 -7.22 -10.70
C VAL A 65 0.51 -7.89 -12.08
N HIS A 66 -0.54 -7.71 -12.86
CA HIS A 66 -0.63 -8.17 -14.26
C HIS A 66 -0.63 -7.02 -15.26
N THR A 67 -1.13 -5.85 -14.85
CA THR A 67 -1.19 -4.64 -15.65
C THR A 67 -0.54 -3.46 -14.94
N VAL A 68 -0.27 -2.40 -15.71
CA VAL A 68 0.19 -1.12 -15.15
C VAL A 68 -0.86 -0.50 -14.21
N GLY A 69 -2.14 -0.73 -14.46
CA GLY A 69 -3.25 -0.33 -13.58
C GLY A 69 -3.16 -0.99 -12.21
N ASP A 70 -2.93 -2.30 -12.16
CA ASP A 70 -2.77 -3.04 -10.90
C ASP A 70 -1.58 -2.51 -10.10
N LEU A 71 -0.47 -2.21 -10.79
CA LEU A 71 0.71 -1.61 -10.19
C LEU A 71 0.40 -0.24 -9.60
N LEU A 72 -0.35 0.59 -10.33
CA LEU A 72 -0.77 1.92 -9.85
C LEU A 72 -1.61 1.79 -8.58
N GLN A 73 -2.57 0.86 -8.57
CA GLN A 73 -3.44 0.61 -7.42
C GLN A 73 -2.64 0.18 -6.20
N GLU A 74 -1.78 -0.83 -6.33
CA GLU A 74 -0.92 -1.37 -5.26
C GLU A 74 0.04 -0.32 -4.67
N LEU A 75 0.49 0.63 -5.50
CA LEU A 75 1.36 1.73 -5.05
C LEU A 75 0.56 2.90 -4.46
N SER A 76 -0.71 3.07 -4.86
CA SER A 76 -1.61 4.09 -4.33
C SER A 76 -2.26 3.71 -3.00
N GLU A 77 -2.42 2.41 -2.73
CA GLU A 77 -2.84 1.92 -1.42
C GLU A 77 -1.82 2.37 -0.37
N LYS A 78 -2.24 3.32 0.47
CA LYS A 78 -1.47 3.72 1.64
C LYS A 78 -1.29 2.45 2.48
N PRO A 79 -0.04 2.01 2.75
CA PRO A 79 0.16 0.99 3.75
C PRO A 79 -0.45 1.54 5.03
N GLN A 80 -1.34 0.78 5.67
CA GLN A 80 -1.83 1.16 7.00
C GLN A 80 -0.59 1.46 7.82
N SER A 81 -0.47 2.73 8.21
CA SER A 81 0.68 3.22 8.92
C SER A 81 0.87 2.32 10.13
N LYS A 82 2.07 1.78 10.34
CA LYS A 82 2.37 1.10 11.60
C LYS A 82 2.23 2.06 12.79
N ASP A 83 2.27 3.37 12.51
CA ASP A 83 2.05 4.47 13.44
C ASP A 83 0.59 5.00 13.41
N ALA A 84 -0.30 4.44 12.56
CA ALA A 84 -1.73 4.62 12.78
C ALA A 84 -2.02 3.82 14.05
N GLY A 85 -2.22 4.54 15.15
CA GLY A 85 -2.55 3.95 16.44
C GLY A 85 -3.61 2.86 16.29
N HIS A 86 -3.52 1.84 17.16
CA HIS A 86 -4.34 0.62 17.19
C HIS A 86 -5.52 0.67 16.21
N PRO A 87 -5.55 -0.11 15.11
CA PRO A 87 -6.64 -0.03 14.12
C PRO A 87 -8.03 -0.20 14.75
N VAL A 88 -8.11 -0.90 15.88
CA VAL A 88 -9.29 -1.00 16.73
C VAL A 88 -9.64 0.35 17.38
N ALA A 89 -8.68 1.12 17.88
CA ALA A 89 -8.88 2.48 18.38
C ALA A 89 -9.46 3.42 17.30
N ALA A 90 -8.92 3.35 16.07
CA ALA A 90 -9.42 4.13 14.95
C ALA A 90 -10.88 3.75 14.61
N PHE A 91 -11.20 2.45 14.59
CA PHE A 91 -12.56 1.96 14.41
C PHE A 91 -13.52 2.50 15.48
N TYR A 92 -13.14 2.47 16.75
CA TYR A 92 -13.98 3.00 17.83
C TYR A 92 -14.15 4.52 17.76
N ALA A 93 -13.15 5.26 17.28
CA ALA A 93 -13.27 6.70 17.07
C ALA A 93 -14.21 7.04 15.91
N GLU A 94 -14.10 6.32 14.78
CA GLU A 94 -14.94 6.53 13.59
C GLU A 94 -16.39 6.08 13.82
N LYS A 95 -16.61 5.06 14.65
CA LYS A 95 -17.93 4.46 14.91
C LYS A 95 -18.52 4.80 16.26
N ALA A 96 -17.98 5.80 16.96
CA ALA A 96 -18.38 6.16 18.32
C ALA A 96 -19.90 6.39 18.48
N SER A 97 -20.58 6.92 17.45
CA SER A 97 -22.03 7.16 17.45
C SER A 97 -22.89 5.91 17.23
N GLU A 98 -22.32 4.84 16.69
CA GLU A 98 -23.02 3.58 16.39
C GLU A 98 -22.81 2.52 17.49
N LEU A 99 -21.89 2.79 18.43
CA LEU A 99 -21.54 1.85 19.49
C LEU A 99 -22.44 2.03 20.72
N PRO A 100 -22.89 0.93 21.36
CA PRO A 100 -23.59 0.98 22.64
C PRO A 100 -22.79 1.75 23.71
N SER A 101 -23.46 2.52 24.56
CA SER A 101 -22.80 3.35 25.60
C SER A 101 -22.02 2.55 26.65
N ASN A 102 -22.27 1.24 26.76
CA ASN A 102 -21.54 0.32 27.61
C ASN A 102 -20.29 -0.28 26.95
N MET A 103 -20.01 0.02 25.68
CA MET A 103 -18.86 -0.50 24.93
C MET A 103 -17.75 0.55 24.87
N LYS A 104 -16.57 0.24 25.44
CA LYS A 104 -15.41 1.15 25.48
C LYS A 104 -14.16 0.44 24.96
N PHE A 105 -13.33 1.18 24.22
CA PHE A 105 -12.01 0.70 23.82
C PHE A 105 -10.98 1.06 24.89
N GLU A 106 -10.29 0.04 25.42
CA GLU A 106 -9.14 0.22 26.29
C GLU A 106 -7.85 -0.21 25.56
N PRO A 107 -6.93 0.73 25.26
CA PRO A 107 -5.65 0.39 24.65
C PRO A 107 -4.83 -0.51 25.58
N PHE A 108 -4.23 -1.56 25.04
CA PHE A 108 -3.34 -2.41 25.82
C PHE A 108 -2.01 -1.70 26.07
N VAL A 109 -1.65 -1.51 27.34
CA VAL A 109 -0.32 -1.03 27.74
C VAL A 109 0.42 -2.21 28.37
N LYS A 110 1.60 -2.55 27.85
CA LYS A 110 2.39 -3.68 28.36
C LYS A 110 2.74 -3.43 29.83
N GLY A 111 2.23 -4.26 30.74
CA GLY A 111 2.43 -4.15 32.19
C GLY A 111 1.29 -3.48 32.96
N SER A 112 0.22 -2.98 32.29
CA SER A 112 -0.89 -2.29 32.98
C SER A 112 -1.99 -3.21 33.50
N ARG A 113 -1.92 -4.53 33.27
CA ARG A 113 -2.90 -5.49 33.80
C ARG A 113 -2.22 -6.72 34.36
N SER A 114 -2.35 -6.95 35.68
CA SER A 114 -2.34 -8.32 36.21
C SER A 114 -3.66 -8.94 35.77
N ILE A 115 -3.64 -9.73 34.69
CA ILE A 115 -4.73 -10.67 34.43
C ILE A 115 -4.76 -11.52 35.69
N HIS A 116 -5.83 -11.43 36.48
CA HIS A 116 -5.96 -12.18 37.73
C HIS A 116 -5.80 -13.68 37.45
N ALA A 117 -4.58 -14.19 37.57
CA ALA A 117 -4.32 -15.50 38.10
C ALA A 117 -4.08 -15.28 39.59
N ARG A 118 -5.17 -15.26 40.36
CA ARG A 118 -5.12 -15.50 41.80
C ARG A 118 -6.29 -16.42 42.18
N ASN A 119 -5.87 -17.67 42.40
CA ASN A 119 -6.38 -18.76 43.24
C ASN A 119 -7.86 -19.13 43.17
#